data_AF-A0A817P2B1-F1
#
_entry.id   AF-A0A817P2B1-F1
#
_cell.length_a   1.000
_cell.length_b   1.000
_cell.length_c   1.000
_cell.angle_alpha   90.00
_cell.angle_beta   90.00
_cell.angle_gamma   90.00
#
_symmetry.space_group_name_H-M   'P 1'
#
loop_
_entity.id
_entity.type
_entity.pdbx_description
1 polymer ?
#
loop_
_entity_poly.entity_id
_entity_poly.type
_entity_poly.pdbx_seq_one_letter_code
_entity_poly.pdbx_strand_id
1 'polypeptide(L)'
;ERVKKSNLKDKIIDEHTNNLKIMKKDQDAERTRLLYLAMQWNSIDIAREFIFRNSLDNILTKERYFIEVIINDLPDFVYEFLKLGIEPNKIFFSKEWQGSRYAKFIRELYTDECMNNKKTHLKEFIPGKKNDDDKKINDIASLNMVLTTLIGDYMYDIYFENENNEKKYQKKNGLIDESEQDKNKEYLSDEDKTKKDYQCILRDLFLWAILMNRIDMAKVLLVFMENRLCSALIATKILKQYYSIANYGELKKGYEESRNYFEQYAIKCLDKCDDYDAAKACEIILRQNELYGCVTCLQVASDANDKLFLSQPASVQAINNIWYNKLHPEQNNYRHLFALLFGIISLGFFAPAFVHYRESKEVSIEYLILIQF
;
A
#
# COMPACT_ATOMS: atom_id res chain seq x y z
N GLU A 1 -9.38 -67.63 15.90
CA GLU A 1 -9.43 -66.64 17.01
C GLU A 1 -8.59 -65.38 16.79
N ARG A 2 -7.37 -65.44 16.22
CA ARG A 2 -6.53 -64.24 15.97
C ARG A 2 -7.16 -63.18 15.06
N VAL A 3 -7.92 -63.57 14.03
CA VAL A 3 -8.59 -62.65 13.08
C VAL A 3 -9.80 -61.92 13.70
N LYS A 4 -10.52 -62.56 14.64
CA LYS A 4 -11.60 -61.88 15.39
C LYS A 4 -11.05 -60.84 16.38
N LYS A 5 -9.85 -61.08 16.92
CA LYS A 5 -9.15 -60.14 17.83
C LYS A 5 -8.55 -58.93 17.09
N SER A 6 -8.16 -59.04 15.82
CA SER A 6 -7.70 -57.88 15.03
C SER A 6 -8.87 -56.97 14.66
N ASN A 7 -9.97 -57.53 14.13
CA ASN A 7 -11.17 -56.74 13.78
C ASN A 7 -11.81 -56.02 14.98
N LEU A 8 -11.69 -56.57 16.19
CA LEU A 8 -12.16 -55.89 17.40
C LEU A 8 -11.25 -54.72 17.80
N LYS A 9 -9.93 -54.88 17.65
CA LYS A 9 -8.96 -53.81 17.91
C LYS A 9 -9.11 -52.66 16.92
N ASP A 10 -9.29 -52.97 15.63
CA ASP A 10 -9.45 -51.95 14.59
C ASP A 10 -10.76 -51.17 14.81
N LYS A 11 -11.86 -51.84 15.18
CA LYS A 11 -13.11 -51.15 15.57
C LYS A 11 -12.96 -50.24 16.79
N ILE A 12 -12.22 -50.67 17.82
CA ILE A 12 -11.99 -49.88 19.03
C ILE A 12 -11.10 -48.66 18.72
N ILE A 13 -10.12 -48.81 17.82
CA ILE A 13 -9.28 -47.70 17.35
C ILE A 13 -10.11 -46.72 16.51
N ASP A 14 -10.98 -47.20 15.63
CA ASP A 14 -11.88 -46.37 14.84
C ASP A 14 -12.89 -45.61 15.72
N GLU A 15 -13.39 -46.23 16.79
CA GLU A 15 -14.31 -45.60 17.73
C GLU A 15 -13.60 -44.55 18.62
N HIS A 16 -12.39 -44.84 19.10
CA HIS A 16 -11.57 -43.86 19.82
C HIS A 16 -11.14 -42.69 18.94
N THR A 17 -10.78 -42.93 17.67
CA THR A 17 -10.42 -41.86 16.75
C THR A 17 -11.64 -41.01 16.38
N ASN A 18 -12.83 -41.60 16.25
CA ASN A 18 -14.07 -40.84 16.06
C ASN A 18 -14.43 -40.01 17.30
N ASN A 19 -14.32 -40.57 18.51
CA ASN A 19 -14.58 -39.83 19.74
C ASN A 19 -13.57 -38.69 19.95
N LEU A 20 -12.30 -38.89 19.59
CA LEU A 20 -11.28 -37.85 19.59
C LEU A 20 -11.59 -36.74 18.56
N LYS A 21 -12.11 -37.09 17.38
CA LYS A 21 -12.54 -36.10 16.38
C LYS A 21 -13.73 -35.29 16.88
N ILE A 22 -14.70 -35.91 17.55
CA ILE A 22 -15.87 -35.23 18.11
C ILE A 22 -15.43 -34.25 19.22
N MET A 23 -14.60 -34.71 20.17
CA MET A 23 -14.11 -33.84 21.25
C MET A 23 -13.25 -32.67 20.74
N LYS A 24 -12.43 -32.88 19.70
CA LYS A 24 -11.72 -31.77 19.06
C LYS A 24 -12.68 -30.77 18.42
N LYS A 25 -13.71 -31.27 17.72
CA LYS A 25 -14.72 -30.43 17.07
C LYS A 25 -15.49 -29.57 18.07
N ASP A 26 -15.81 -30.11 19.25
CA ASP A 26 -16.48 -29.37 20.32
C ASP A 26 -15.56 -28.29 20.92
N GLN A 27 -14.28 -28.60 21.16
CA GLN A 27 -13.29 -27.61 21.62
C GLN A 27 -13.06 -26.50 20.59
N ASP A 28 -13.02 -26.84 19.30
CA ASP A 28 -12.84 -25.87 18.23
C ASP A 28 -14.08 -24.97 18.09
N ALA A 29 -15.29 -25.50 18.28
CA ALA A 29 -16.53 -24.71 18.29
C ALA A 29 -16.60 -23.75 19.48
N GLU A 30 -16.15 -24.17 20.67
CA GLU A 30 -16.05 -23.29 21.85
C GLU A 30 -15.04 -22.16 21.64
N ARG A 31 -13.86 -22.47 21.09
CA ARG A 31 -12.84 -21.45 20.76
C ARG A 31 -13.34 -20.44 19.73
N THR A 32 -14.10 -20.91 18.75
CA THR A 32 -14.71 -20.09 17.72
C THR A 32 -15.72 -19.10 18.33
N ARG A 33 -16.57 -19.57 19.26
CA ARG A 33 -17.50 -18.71 20.00
C ARG A 33 -16.77 -17.72 20.91
N LEU A 34 -15.70 -18.17 21.56
CA LEU A 34 -14.87 -17.32 22.41
C LEU A 34 -14.20 -16.20 21.60
N LEU A 35 -13.75 -16.50 20.38
CA LEU A 35 -13.17 -15.51 19.47
C LEU A 35 -14.21 -14.46 19.07
N TYR A 36 -15.39 -14.91 18.68
CA TYR A 36 -16.49 -14.02 18.36
C TYR A 36 -16.86 -13.11 19.54
N LEU A 37 -16.94 -13.65 20.76
CA LEU A 37 -17.20 -12.88 21.96
C LEU A 37 -16.07 -11.89 22.28
N ALA A 38 -14.81 -12.32 22.15
CA ALA A 38 -13.66 -11.45 22.37
C ALA A 38 -13.60 -10.29 21.36
N MET A 39 -14.00 -10.53 20.10
CA MET A 39 -14.15 -9.51 19.07
C MET A 39 -15.26 -8.52 19.43
N GLN A 40 -16.43 -9.00 19.87
CA GLN A 40 -17.52 -8.13 20.33
C GLN A 40 -17.12 -7.25 21.52
N TRP A 41 -16.27 -7.77 22.40
CA TRP A 41 -15.79 -7.05 23.59
C TRP A 41 -14.53 -6.22 23.31
N ASN A 42 -14.02 -6.21 22.08
CA ASN A 42 -12.73 -5.60 21.71
C ASN A 42 -11.61 -5.91 22.72
N SER A 43 -11.57 -7.15 23.21
CA SER A 43 -10.68 -7.57 24.30
C SER A 43 -9.59 -8.48 23.75
N ILE A 44 -8.57 -7.85 23.17
CA ILE A 44 -7.45 -8.56 22.53
C ILE A 44 -6.66 -9.44 23.50
N ASP A 45 -6.57 -9.05 24.77
CA ASP A 45 -5.79 -9.78 25.78
C ASP A 45 -6.40 -11.17 26.04
N ILE A 46 -7.73 -11.25 26.11
CA ILE A 46 -8.45 -12.53 26.22
C ILE A 46 -8.21 -13.37 24.97
N ALA A 47 -8.24 -12.76 23.79
CA ALA A 47 -7.98 -13.48 22.55
C ALA A 47 -6.54 -13.99 22.47
N ARG A 48 -5.54 -13.21 22.89
CA ARG A 48 -4.12 -13.61 22.92
C ARG A 48 -3.89 -14.81 23.84
N GLU A 49 -4.40 -14.75 25.06
CA GLU A 49 -4.18 -15.80 26.06
C GLU A 49 -4.95 -17.09 25.76
N PHE A 50 -6.23 -16.97 25.38
CA PHE A 50 -7.12 -18.13 25.28
C PHE A 50 -7.23 -18.71 23.88
N ILE A 51 -6.95 -17.92 22.84
CA ILE A 51 -7.27 -18.30 21.45
C ILE A 51 -6.01 -18.43 20.61
N PHE A 52 -5.17 -17.40 20.58
CA PHE A 52 -4.05 -17.39 19.66
C PHE A 52 -2.90 -18.29 20.09
N ARG A 53 -2.50 -18.33 21.39
CA ARG A 53 -1.43 -19.22 21.90
C ARG A 53 -0.24 -19.40 20.90
N ASN A 54 0.13 -18.34 20.19
CA ASN A 54 1.15 -18.29 19.13
C ASN A 54 0.92 -19.13 17.84
N SER A 55 -0.27 -19.65 17.57
CA SER A 55 -0.63 -20.26 16.27
C SER A 55 -2.12 -20.13 15.92
N LEU A 56 -2.39 -19.78 14.65
CA LEU A 56 -3.72 -19.72 14.06
C LEU A 56 -4.22 -21.05 13.47
N ASP A 57 -3.42 -22.12 13.54
CA ASP A 57 -3.76 -23.41 12.91
C ASP A 57 -4.96 -24.10 13.56
N ASN A 58 -5.28 -23.68 14.79
CA ASN A 58 -6.40 -24.18 15.57
C ASN A 58 -7.74 -23.49 15.23
N ILE A 59 -7.77 -22.46 14.38
CA ILE A 59 -8.98 -21.71 14.05
C ILE A 59 -9.52 -22.16 12.69
N LEU A 60 -10.66 -22.84 12.71
CA LEU A 60 -11.44 -23.11 11.49
C LEU A 60 -11.92 -21.77 10.91
N THR A 61 -11.78 -21.55 9.60
CA THR A 61 -12.25 -20.32 8.90
C THR A 61 -11.60 -19.00 9.34
N LYS A 62 -10.31 -19.00 9.68
CA LYS A 62 -9.53 -17.78 10.01
C LYS A 62 -9.72 -16.60 9.04
N GLU A 63 -9.96 -16.89 7.77
CA GLU A 63 -10.18 -15.90 6.71
C GLU A 63 -11.46 -15.08 6.90
N ARG A 64 -12.55 -15.72 7.37
CA ARG A 64 -13.82 -15.03 7.63
C ARG A 64 -13.74 -14.11 8.84
N TYR A 65 -13.08 -14.58 9.90
CA TYR A 65 -12.84 -13.75 11.09
C TYR A 65 -11.96 -12.55 10.78
N PHE A 66 -10.96 -12.71 9.91
CA PHE A 66 -10.14 -11.58 9.49
C PHE A 66 -10.96 -10.50 8.77
N ILE A 67 -11.86 -10.90 7.86
CA ILE A 67 -12.77 -9.96 7.18
C ILE A 67 -13.70 -9.28 8.20
N GLU A 68 -14.27 -10.04 9.14
CA GLU A 68 -15.17 -9.51 10.15
C GLU A 68 -14.47 -8.51 11.10
N VAL A 69 -13.23 -8.80 11.49
CA VAL A 69 -12.36 -7.90 12.27
C VAL A 69 -12.12 -6.58 11.52
N ILE A 70 -11.88 -6.64 10.21
CA ILE A 70 -11.69 -5.46 9.36
C ILE A 70 -12.98 -4.64 9.29
N ILE A 71 -14.12 -5.28 9.02
CA ILE A 71 -15.43 -4.60 8.92
C ILE A 71 -15.76 -3.88 10.24
N ASN A 72 -15.53 -4.55 11.38
CA ASN A 72 -15.85 -4.06 12.72
C ASN A 72 -14.86 -3.03 13.31
N ASP A 73 -13.82 -2.62 12.57
CA ASP A 73 -12.83 -1.62 13.01
C ASP A 73 -11.99 -2.04 14.23
N LEU A 74 -11.47 -3.28 14.23
CA LEU A 74 -10.70 -3.83 15.35
C LEU A 74 -9.19 -3.88 15.03
N PRO A 75 -8.43 -2.77 15.15
CA PRO A 75 -7.05 -2.68 14.69
C PRO A 75 -6.08 -3.61 15.44
N ASP A 76 -6.26 -3.79 16.75
CA ASP A 76 -5.38 -4.65 17.55
C ASP A 76 -5.48 -6.12 17.17
N PHE A 77 -6.70 -6.56 16.80
CA PHE A 77 -6.92 -7.89 16.26
C PHE A 77 -6.27 -8.02 14.89
N VAL A 78 -6.41 -7.04 13.98
CA VAL A 78 -5.72 -7.05 12.67
C VAL A 78 -4.21 -7.20 12.85
N TYR A 79 -3.62 -6.47 13.80
CA TYR A 79 -2.18 -6.56 14.08
C TYR A 79 -1.77 -7.97 14.48
N GLU A 80 -2.50 -8.61 15.40
CA GLU A 80 -2.20 -9.98 15.83
C GLU A 80 -2.42 -11.00 14.70
N PHE A 81 -3.51 -10.88 13.94
CA PHE A 81 -3.77 -11.77 12.81
C PHE A 81 -2.66 -11.70 11.74
N LEU A 82 -2.19 -10.50 11.40
CA LEU A 82 -1.08 -10.32 10.46
C LEU A 82 0.24 -10.82 11.03
N LYS A 83 0.51 -10.55 12.33
CA LYS A 83 1.72 -11.03 13.03
C LYS A 83 1.78 -12.55 13.10
N LEU A 84 0.64 -13.21 13.28
CA LEU A 84 0.52 -14.67 13.29
C LEU A 84 0.56 -15.30 11.88
N GLY A 85 0.75 -14.49 10.84
CA GLY A 85 1.01 -14.97 9.49
C GLY A 85 -0.24 -15.29 8.68
N ILE A 86 -1.38 -14.62 8.93
CA ILE A 86 -2.45 -14.63 7.93
C ILE A 86 -1.93 -13.96 6.66
N GLU A 87 -2.00 -14.68 5.54
CA GLU A 87 -1.76 -14.14 4.22
C GLU A 87 -3.10 -13.62 3.64
N PRO A 88 -3.33 -12.30 3.57
CA PRO A 88 -4.54 -11.73 2.98
C PRO A 88 -4.73 -12.13 1.52
N ASN A 89 -3.64 -12.48 0.82
CA ASN A 89 -3.67 -12.93 -0.58
C ASN A 89 -4.51 -14.17 -0.77
N LYS A 90 -4.38 -15.14 0.13
CA LYS A 90 -5.15 -16.38 0.03
C LYS A 90 -6.63 -16.12 0.29
N ILE A 91 -6.94 -15.10 1.11
CA ILE A 91 -8.30 -14.69 1.45
C ILE A 91 -8.99 -13.99 0.27
N PHE A 92 -8.33 -12.97 -0.29
CA PHE A 92 -8.94 -12.11 -1.31
C PHE A 92 -8.67 -12.57 -2.75
N PHE A 93 -7.61 -13.36 -3.00
CA PHE A 93 -7.21 -13.84 -4.34
C PHE A 93 -7.21 -15.38 -4.52
N SER A 94 -7.98 -16.14 -3.74
CA SER A 94 -8.11 -17.58 -3.97
C SER A 94 -8.55 -17.91 -5.41
N LYS A 95 -7.88 -18.91 -6.02
CA LYS A 95 -7.99 -19.32 -7.45
C LYS A 95 -9.39 -19.76 -7.91
N GLU A 96 -10.35 -19.90 -7.01
CA GLU A 96 -11.68 -20.45 -7.30
C GLU A 96 -12.64 -19.49 -8.02
N TRP A 97 -12.36 -18.19 -8.11
CA TRP A 97 -13.37 -17.22 -8.51
C TRP A 97 -12.93 -16.37 -9.70
N GLN A 98 -13.48 -16.69 -10.88
CA GLN A 98 -13.23 -16.04 -12.18
C GLN A 98 -13.87 -14.64 -12.35
N GLY A 99 -14.42 -14.03 -11.29
CA GLY A 99 -14.93 -12.66 -11.31
C GLY A 99 -13.85 -11.68 -10.88
N SER A 100 -13.76 -10.52 -11.55
CA SER A 100 -12.77 -9.45 -11.29
C SER A 100 -12.26 -9.44 -9.85
N ARG A 101 -10.94 -9.66 -9.69
CA ARG A 101 -10.20 -9.73 -8.42
C ARG A 101 -10.60 -8.64 -7.42
N TYR A 102 -11.03 -7.48 -7.92
CA TYR A 102 -11.37 -6.29 -7.14
C TYR A 102 -12.88 -6.07 -6.94
N ALA A 103 -13.74 -6.66 -7.77
CA ALA A 103 -15.19 -6.48 -7.64
C ALA A 103 -15.73 -7.05 -6.32
N LYS A 104 -15.14 -8.15 -5.84
CA LYS A 104 -15.46 -8.72 -4.53
C LYS A 104 -14.87 -7.90 -3.38
N PHE A 105 -13.61 -7.46 -3.50
CA PHE A 105 -12.96 -6.56 -2.53
C PHE A 105 -13.80 -5.29 -2.30
N ILE A 106 -14.28 -4.67 -3.39
CA ILE A 106 -15.13 -3.49 -3.32
C ILE A 106 -16.47 -3.81 -2.66
N ARG A 107 -17.13 -4.93 -3.04
CA ARG A 107 -18.41 -5.34 -2.44
C ARG A 107 -18.32 -5.69 -0.96
N GLU A 108 -17.22 -6.29 -0.52
CA GLU A 108 -17.04 -6.72 0.88
C GLU A 108 -16.60 -5.57 1.79
N LEU A 109 -15.78 -4.65 1.31
CA LEU A 109 -15.19 -3.59 2.15
C LEU A 109 -15.88 -2.23 2.01
N TYR A 110 -16.39 -1.87 0.83
CA TYR A 110 -17.16 -0.64 0.62
C TYR A 110 -18.66 -0.92 0.74
N THR A 111 -19.08 -1.55 1.85
CA THR A 111 -20.49 -1.79 2.16
C THR A 111 -21.22 -0.49 2.53
N ASP A 112 -22.54 -0.46 2.31
CA ASP A 112 -23.40 0.70 2.57
C ASP A 112 -23.27 1.22 4.02
N GLU A 113 -23.00 0.35 4.99
CA GLU A 113 -22.77 0.71 6.39
C GLU A 113 -21.47 1.50 6.60
N CYS A 114 -20.39 1.09 5.93
CA CYS A 114 -19.12 1.79 6.01
C CYS A 114 -19.23 3.15 5.30
N MET A 115 -19.90 3.21 4.15
CA MET A 115 -20.10 4.45 3.37
C MET A 115 -21.03 5.46 4.06
N ASN A 116 -21.94 5.00 4.92
CA ASN A 116 -22.85 5.86 5.68
C ASN A 116 -22.21 6.46 6.95
N ASN A 117 -20.92 6.20 7.19
CA ASN A 117 -20.22 6.81 8.30
C ASN A 117 -20.16 8.33 8.11
N LYS A 118 -20.78 9.07 9.03
CA LYS A 118 -20.76 10.55 9.07
C LYS A 118 -19.36 11.13 9.23
N LYS A 119 -18.36 10.30 9.51
CA LYS A 119 -16.95 10.65 9.65
C LYS A 119 -16.18 10.70 8.33
N THR A 120 -16.80 10.42 7.17
CA THR A 120 -16.08 10.38 5.88
C THR A 120 -16.67 11.36 4.86
N HIS A 121 -15.82 12.10 4.16
CA HIS A 121 -16.19 12.97 3.02
C HIS A 121 -16.05 12.28 1.66
N LEU A 122 -15.82 10.96 1.64
CA LEU A 122 -15.63 10.17 0.42
C LEU A 122 -16.76 10.37 -0.60
N LYS A 123 -18.00 10.52 -0.13
CA LYS A 123 -19.21 10.78 -0.95
C LYS A 123 -19.12 12.06 -1.78
N GLU A 124 -18.29 13.03 -1.39
CA GLU A 124 -18.14 14.31 -2.09
C GLU A 124 -17.18 14.21 -3.27
N PHE A 125 -16.31 13.21 -3.29
CA PHE A 125 -15.35 12.96 -4.37
C PHE A 125 -15.86 11.96 -5.42
N ILE A 126 -17.05 11.39 -5.25
CA ILE A 126 -17.65 10.49 -6.24
C ILE A 126 -18.29 11.35 -7.36
N PRO A 127 -17.79 11.28 -8.60
CA PRO A 127 -18.26 12.15 -9.67
C PRO A 127 -19.70 11.81 -10.10
N GLY A 128 -20.50 12.84 -10.35
CA GLY A 128 -21.72 12.75 -11.16
C GLY A 128 -23.01 12.30 -10.49
N LYS A 129 -23.11 12.21 -9.16
CA LYS A 129 -24.33 11.71 -8.49
C LYS A 129 -24.90 12.71 -7.47
N LYS A 130 -26.00 13.37 -7.89
CA LYS A 130 -26.73 14.38 -7.10
C LYS A 130 -27.63 13.79 -6.01
N ASN A 131 -27.99 12.51 -6.10
CA ASN A 131 -28.83 11.80 -5.12
C ASN A 131 -27.96 10.91 -4.21
N ASP A 132 -28.26 10.89 -2.91
CA ASP A 132 -27.46 10.15 -1.90
C ASP A 132 -27.55 8.63 -2.04
N ASP A 133 -28.63 8.09 -2.62
CA ASP A 133 -28.84 6.65 -2.79
C ASP A 133 -28.00 6.04 -3.93
N ASP A 134 -27.53 6.87 -4.87
CA ASP A 134 -26.75 6.41 -6.03
C ASP A 134 -25.23 6.43 -5.76
N LYS A 135 -24.75 7.08 -4.69
CA LYS A 135 -23.31 7.23 -4.36
C LYS A 135 -22.66 5.95 -3.84
N LYS A 136 -22.85 4.84 -4.54
CA LYS A 136 -22.18 3.56 -4.29
C LYS A 136 -20.94 3.45 -5.15
N ILE A 137 -19.81 3.11 -4.53
CA ILE A 137 -18.62 2.64 -5.26
C ILE A 137 -18.90 1.17 -5.60
N ASN A 138 -19.72 0.96 -6.63
CA ASN A 138 -19.97 -0.38 -7.16
C ASN A 138 -19.08 -0.68 -8.37
N ASP A 139 -18.55 0.37 -8.99
CA ASP A 139 -17.79 0.30 -10.24
C ASP A 139 -16.31 0.60 -9.98
N ILE A 140 -15.45 -0.22 -10.57
CA ILE A 140 -13.99 -0.08 -10.48
C ILE A 140 -13.53 1.26 -11.07
N ALA A 141 -14.18 1.72 -12.13
CA ALA A 141 -13.91 3.01 -12.75
C ALA A 141 -14.15 4.18 -11.80
N SER A 142 -15.22 4.13 -10.98
CA SER A 142 -15.48 5.17 -9.99
C SER A 142 -14.40 5.21 -8.91
N LEU A 143 -13.87 4.06 -8.50
CA LEU A 143 -12.79 4.01 -7.51
C LEU A 143 -11.48 4.62 -8.05
N ASN A 144 -11.08 4.28 -9.28
CA ASN A 144 -9.93 4.91 -9.92
C ASN A 144 -10.12 6.42 -10.05
N MET A 145 -11.28 6.89 -10.51
CA MET A 145 -11.56 8.33 -10.61
C MET A 145 -11.46 9.04 -9.26
N VAL A 146 -11.98 8.44 -8.19
CA VAL A 146 -11.85 8.98 -6.83
C VAL A 146 -10.39 9.06 -6.44
N LEU A 147 -9.59 8.01 -6.68
CA LEU A 147 -8.15 8.03 -6.39
C LEU A 147 -7.39 9.06 -7.22
N THR A 148 -7.67 9.19 -8.52
CA THR A 148 -7.05 10.20 -9.38
C THR A 148 -7.45 11.61 -8.96
N THR A 149 -8.70 11.83 -8.52
CA THR A 149 -9.13 13.14 -8.00
C THR A 149 -8.46 13.45 -6.66
N LEU A 150 -8.28 12.43 -5.81
CA LEU A 150 -7.71 12.61 -4.48
C LEU A 150 -6.17 12.71 -4.48
N ILE A 151 -5.52 11.97 -5.35
CA ILE A 151 -4.07 11.94 -5.44
C ILE A 151 -3.65 12.87 -6.58
N GLY A 152 -4.06 12.64 -7.81
CA GLY A 152 -3.82 13.59 -8.89
C GLY A 152 -3.76 12.91 -10.24
N ASP A 153 -3.88 13.70 -11.30
CA ASP A 153 -3.94 13.22 -12.69
C ASP A 153 -2.66 12.52 -13.17
N TYR A 154 -1.55 12.71 -12.45
CA TYR A 154 -0.27 12.07 -12.73
C TYR A 154 -0.21 10.59 -12.28
N MET A 155 -1.20 10.13 -11.51
CA MET A 155 -1.28 8.75 -11.03
C MET A 155 -1.88 7.85 -12.10
N TYR A 156 -1.16 6.77 -12.45
CA TYR A 156 -1.74 5.74 -13.31
C TYR A 156 -2.84 4.95 -12.61
N ASP A 157 -3.83 4.51 -13.39
CA ASP A 157 -4.91 3.69 -12.90
C ASP A 157 -4.37 2.41 -12.23
N ILE A 158 -4.85 2.12 -11.02
CA ILE A 158 -4.41 0.96 -10.23
C ILE A 158 -5.36 -0.22 -10.44
N TYR A 159 -6.67 0.04 -10.51
CA TYR A 159 -7.66 -1.02 -10.52
C TYR A 159 -8.15 -1.33 -11.93
N PHE A 160 -8.17 -2.61 -12.29
CA PHE A 160 -8.63 -3.08 -13.60
C PHE A 160 -9.55 -4.30 -13.44
N GLU A 161 -10.54 -4.41 -14.33
CA GLU A 161 -11.47 -5.56 -14.34
C GLU A 161 -10.77 -6.89 -14.64
N ASN A 162 -9.80 -6.87 -15.55
CA ASN A 162 -9.10 -8.05 -16.06
C ASN A 162 -7.60 -7.75 -16.19
N GLU A 163 -6.75 -8.76 -15.97
CA GLU A 163 -5.30 -8.69 -16.23
C GLU A 163 -4.97 -8.25 -17.65
N ASN A 164 -5.82 -8.61 -18.61
CA ASN A 164 -5.64 -8.22 -20.00
C ASN A 164 -5.83 -6.72 -20.22
N ASN A 165 -6.71 -6.07 -19.44
CA ASN A 165 -6.93 -4.63 -19.51
C ASN A 165 -5.76 -3.88 -18.87
N GLU A 166 -5.27 -4.37 -17.74
CA GLU A 166 -4.06 -3.86 -17.09
C GLU A 166 -2.85 -3.90 -18.03
N LYS A 167 -2.60 -5.05 -18.69
CA LYS A 167 -1.50 -5.19 -19.67
C LYS A 167 -1.65 -4.25 -20.86
N LYS A 168 -2.87 -4.05 -21.36
CA LYS A 168 -3.14 -3.09 -22.46
C LYS A 168 -2.85 -1.64 -22.02
N TYR A 169 -3.25 -1.29 -20.80
CA TYR A 169 -3.01 0.04 -20.24
C TYR A 169 -1.52 0.30 -20.02
N GLN A 170 -0.80 -0.68 -19.44
CA GLN A 170 0.65 -0.60 -19.24
C GLN A 170 1.41 -0.45 -20.56
N LYS A 171 1.00 -1.19 -21.62
CA LYS A 171 1.54 -1.00 -22.97
C LYS A 171 1.28 0.40 -23.53
N LYS A 172 0.05 0.91 -23.38
CA LYS A 172 -0.33 2.24 -23.88
C LYS A 172 0.51 3.35 -23.24
N ASN A 173 0.83 3.20 -21.96
CA ASN A 173 1.55 4.22 -21.21
C ASN A 173 3.08 4.02 -21.21
N GLY A 174 3.60 3.08 -22.03
CA GLY A 174 5.05 2.84 -22.14
C GLY A 174 5.68 2.21 -20.90
N LEU A 175 4.88 1.60 -20.01
CA LEU A 175 5.36 0.93 -18.80
C LEU A 175 5.94 -0.47 -19.09
N ILE A 176 5.69 -1.02 -20.29
CA ILE A 176 6.22 -2.31 -20.73
C ILE A 176 6.71 -2.19 -22.17
N ASP A 177 7.99 -2.51 -22.38
CA ASP A 177 8.56 -2.70 -23.72
C ASP A 177 8.29 -4.12 -24.25
N GLU A 178 7.90 -4.22 -25.53
CA GLU A 178 7.56 -5.50 -26.17
C GLU A 178 8.74 -6.49 -26.23
N SER A 179 9.98 -6.00 -26.07
CA SER A 179 11.20 -6.82 -26.11
C SER A 179 11.56 -7.51 -24.79
N GLU A 180 10.96 -7.11 -23.65
CA GLU A 180 11.28 -7.67 -22.32
C GLU A 180 10.31 -8.77 -21.85
N GLN A 181 9.14 -8.89 -22.48
CA GLN A 181 8.11 -9.86 -22.05
C GLN A 181 8.52 -11.33 -22.25
N ASP A 182 9.38 -11.62 -23.22
CA ASP A 182 9.83 -12.99 -23.52
C ASP A 182 11.04 -13.41 -22.68
N LYS A 183 11.73 -12.48 -22.01
CA LYS A 183 12.85 -12.78 -21.11
C LYS A 183 12.46 -12.76 -19.63
N ASN A 184 11.58 -11.85 -19.21
CA ASN A 184 11.24 -11.68 -17.79
C ASN A 184 10.11 -12.61 -17.28
N LYS A 185 9.31 -13.22 -18.17
CA LYS A 185 8.30 -14.23 -17.75
C LYS A 185 8.89 -15.54 -17.27
N GLU A 186 10.12 -15.86 -17.66
CA GLU A 186 10.78 -17.15 -17.37
C GLU A 186 11.51 -17.17 -16.01
N TYR A 187 11.66 -16.03 -15.31
CA TYR A 187 12.50 -15.93 -14.11
C TYR A 187 11.87 -15.31 -12.85
N LEU A 188 10.63 -14.82 -12.88
CA LEU A 188 9.95 -14.42 -11.63
C LEU A 188 9.53 -15.67 -10.87
N SER A 189 10.21 -15.94 -9.76
CA SER A 189 9.88 -17.06 -8.88
C SER A 189 8.43 -16.95 -8.41
N ASP A 190 7.77 -18.08 -8.18
CA ASP A 190 6.39 -18.06 -7.67
C ASP A 190 6.29 -17.32 -6.32
N GLU A 191 7.38 -17.31 -5.54
CA GLU A 191 7.51 -16.55 -4.30
C GLU A 191 7.44 -15.03 -4.53
N ASP A 192 8.13 -14.50 -5.54
CA ASP A 192 8.13 -13.06 -5.85
C ASP A 192 6.74 -12.56 -6.28
N LYS A 193 5.98 -13.38 -7.01
CA LYS A 193 4.59 -13.06 -7.38
C LYS A 193 3.70 -13.02 -6.14
N THR A 194 3.78 -14.02 -5.27
CA THR A 194 2.99 -14.03 -4.02
C THR A 194 3.32 -12.84 -3.12
N LYS A 195 4.59 -12.41 -3.10
CA LYS A 195 5.01 -11.22 -2.36
C LYS A 195 4.45 -9.93 -2.98
N LYS A 196 4.46 -9.79 -4.31
CA LYS A 196 3.86 -8.64 -5.00
C LYS A 196 2.35 -8.56 -4.74
N ASP A 197 1.65 -9.68 -4.84
CA ASP A 197 0.22 -9.76 -4.53
C ASP A 197 -0.07 -9.36 -3.07
N TYR A 198 0.84 -9.70 -2.14
CA TYR A 198 0.78 -9.33 -0.72
C TYR A 198 0.81 -7.84 -0.50
N GLN A 199 1.78 -7.18 -1.13
CA GLN A 199 1.92 -5.73 -1.03
C GLN A 199 0.75 -5.00 -1.72
N CYS A 200 0.19 -5.54 -2.80
CA CYS A 200 -1.01 -4.99 -3.45
C CYS A 200 -2.23 -5.00 -2.52
N ILE A 201 -2.49 -6.10 -1.80
CA ILE A 201 -3.64 -6.15 -0.87
C ILE A 201 -3.43 -5.25 0.33
N LEU A 202 -2.22 -5.24 0.91
CA LEU A 202 -1.95 -4.34 2.03
C LEU A 202 -2.12 -2.88 1.63
N ARG A 203 -1.67 -2.50 0.43
CA ARG A 203 -1.95 -1.19 -0.16
C ARG A 203 -3.44 -0.92 -0.23
N ASP A 204 -4.22 -1.84 -0.78
CA ASP A 204 -5.65 -1.62 -1.00
C ASP A 204 -6.43 -1.53 0.31
N LEU A 205 -6.09 -2.36 1.30
CA LEU A 205 -6.64 -2.26 2.66
C LEU A 205 -6.24 -0.95 3.33
N PHE A 206 -5.01 -0.49 3.13
CA PHE A 206 -4.53 0.78 3.67
C PHE A 206 -5.26 1.98 3.05
N LEU A 207 -5.40 2.00 1.72
CA LEU A 207 -6.16 3.03 1.01
C LEU A 207 -7.62 3.04 1.46
N TRP A 208 -8.25 1.87 1.56
CA TRP A 208 -9.60 1.75 2.11
C TRP A 208 -9.68 2.30 3.53
N ALA A 209 -8.76 1.93 4.43
CA ALA A 209 -8.77 2.40 5.82
C ALA A 209 -8.69 3.94 5.89
N ILE A 210 -7.88 4.58 5.04
CA ILE A 210 -7.77 6.05 5.00
C ILE A 210 -9.03 6.70 4.42
N LEU A 211 -9.54 6.17 3.30
CA LEU A 211 -10.76 6.68 2.66
C LEU A 211 -11.97 6.57 3.60
N MET A 212 -12.01 5.52 4.42
CA MET A 212 -13.06 5.29 5.43
C MET A 212 -12.78 5.98 6.78
N ASN A 213 -11.73 6.78 6.88
CA ASN A 213 -11.32 7.50 8.10
C ASN A 213 -11.09 6.57 9.32
N ARG A 214 -10.55 5.37 9.09
CA ARG A 214 -10.16 4.36 10.09
C ARG A 214 -8.65 4.46 10.36
N ILE A 215 -8.26 5.54 11.03
CA ILE A 215 -6.86 5.96 11.15
C ILE A 215 -6.00 4.93 11.92
N ASP A 216 -6.51 4.36 13.01
CA ASP A 216 -5.74 3.40 13.80
C ASP A 216 -5.52 2.07 13.05
N MET A 217 -6.49 1.66 12.24
CA MET A 217 -6.31 0.53 11.32
C MET A 217 -5.26 0.83 10.25
N ALA A 218 -5.29 2.03 9.66
CA ALA A 218 -4.27 2.45 8.69
C ALA A 218 -2.87 2.45 9.30
N LYS A 219 -2.72 2.86 10.57
CA LYS A 219 -1.44 2.79 11.30
C LYS A 219 -0.93 1.36 11.43
N VAL A 220 -1.80 0.42 11.79
CA VAL A 220 -1.44 -1.01 11.90
C VAL A 220 -0.99 -1.57 10.56
N LEU A 221 -1.76 -1.34 9.50
CA LEU A 221 -1.44 -1.82 8.14
C LEU A 221 -0.11 -1.25 7.63
N LEU A 222 0.19 0.02 7.94
CA LEU A 222 1.43 0.69 7.57
C LEU A 222 2.69 0.02 8.11
N VAL A 223 2.60 -0.69 9.22
CA VAL A 223 3.75 -1.44 9.78
C VAL A 223 4.12 -2.65 8.90
N PHE A 224 3.14 -3.29 8.26
CA PHE A 224 3.35 -4.49 7.45
C PHE A 224 3.71 -4.19 5.99
N MET A 225 3.50 -2.95 5.53
CA MET A 225 3.86 -2.54 4.17
C MET A 225 5.37 -2.37 4.00
N GLU A 226 5.86 -2.68 2.80
CA GLU A 226 7.26 -2.42 2.39
C GLU A 226 7.48 -0.93 2.07
N ASN A 227 6.59 -0.32 1.28
CA ASN A 227 6.73 1.06 0.80
C ASN A 227 6.08 2.09 1.73
N ARG A 228 6.47 2.08 3.01
CA ARG A 228 5.84 2.88 4.09
C ARG A 228 5.92 4.39 3.85
N LEU A 229 7.01 4.87 3.26
CA LEU A 229 7.24 6.29 2.98
C LEU A 229 6.19 6.85 2.01
N CYS A 230 6.07 6.24 0.83
CA CYS A 230 5.10 6.65 -0.19
C CYS A 230 3.66 6.55 0.33
N SER A 231 3.33 5.45 1.03
CA SER A 231 2.03 5.26 1.66
C SER A 231 1.66 6.37 2.64
N ALA A 232 2.60 6.78 3.50
CA ALA A 232 2.37 7.84 4.48
C ALA A 232 2.16 9.22 3.81
N LEU A 233 2.89 9.52 2.74
CA LEU A 233 2.69 10.75 1.96
C LEU A 233 1.33 10.77 1.25
N ILE A 234 0.93 9.65 0.65
CA ILE A 234 -0.39 9.51 0.02
C ILE A 234 -1.51 9.68 1.07
N ALA A 235 -1.34 9.10 2.25
CA ALA A 235 -2.28 9.29 3.35
C ALA A 235 -2.40 10.75 3.76
N THR A 236 -1.25 11.44 3.91
CA THR A 236 -1.19 12.87 4.23
C THR A 236 -1.95 13.71 3.20
N LYS A 237 -1.78 13.38 1.92
CA LYS A 237 -2.47 14.06 0.82
C LYS A 237 -3.98 13.88 0.84
N ILE A 238 -4.47 12.65 0.96
CA ILE A 238 -5.91 12.36 1.03
C ILE A 238 -6.53 13.08 2.23
N LEU A 239 -5.87 13.03 3.39
CA LEU A 239 -6.35 13.70 4.61
C LEU A 239 -6.34 15.23 4.49
N LYS A 240 -5.39 15.82 3.75
CA LYS A 240 -5.38 17.26 3.44
C LYS A 240 -6.61 17.69 2.64
N GLN A 241 -7.00 16.90 1.65
CA GLN A 241 -8.20 17.19 0.88
C GLN A 241 -9.47 17.02 1.72
N TYR A 242 -9.54 15.99 2.56
CA TYR A 242 -10.66 15.83 3.50
C TYR A 242 -10.73 17.00 4.48
N TYR A 243 -9.58 17.48 4.97
CA TYR A 243 -9.48 18.67 5.82
C TYR A 243 -9.98 19.94 5.12
N SER A 244 -9.71 20.08 3.81
CA SER A 244 -10.14 21.25 3.03
C SER A 244 -11.67 21.35 2.89
N ILE A 245 -12.33 20.18 2.82
CA ILE A 245 -13.77 20.04 2.70
C ILE A 245 -14.47 20.09 4.07
N ALA A 246 -13.82 19.57 5.10
CA ALA A 246 -14.40 19.48 6.43
C ALA A 246 -14.77 20.88 6.98
N ASN A 247 -16.03 20.99 7.38
CA ASN A 247 -16.55 22.13 8.14
C ASN A 247 -15.89 22.21 9.52
N TYR A 248 -15.93 23.39 10.16
CA TYR A 248 -15.36 23.59 11.49
C TYR A 248 -15.97 22.61 12.52
N GLY A 249 -15.11 21.97 13.33
CA GLY A 249 -15.55 21.02 14.36
C GLY A 249 -14.48 20.01 14.75
N GLU A 250 -14.89 19.00 15.51
CA GLU A 250 -14.01 17.91 15.99
C GLU A 250 -13.45 17.05 14.85
N LEU A 251 -14.22 16.86 13.77
CA LEU A 251 -13.76 16.12 12.58
C LEU A 251 -12.55 16.79 11.92
N LYS A 252 -12.58 18.13 11.80
CA LYS A 252 -11.49 18.90 11.21
C LYS A 252 -10.20 18.80 12.04
N LYS A 253 -10.32 18.85 13.37
CA LYS A 253 -9.21 18.60 14.30
C LYS A 253 -8.67 17.17 14.16
N GLY A 254 -9.56 16.17 14.07
CA GLY A 254 -9.17 14.78 13.86
C GLY A 254 -8.40 14.57 12.56
N TYR A 255 -8.80 15.22 11.45
CA TYR A 255 -8.04 15.17 10.20
C TYR A 255 -6.68 15.86 10.31
N GLU A 256 -6.61 17.00 11.01
CA GLU A 256 -5.35 17.70 11.26
C GLU A 256 -4.37 16.83 12.05
N GLU A 257 -4.81 16.22 13.14
CA GLU A 257 -4.01 15.30 13.95
C GLU A 257 -3.54 14.09 13.13
N SER A 258 -4.45 13.48 12.38
CA SER A 258 -4.15 12.30 11.56
C SER A 258 -3.15 12.61 10.45
N ARG A 259 -3.34 13.73 9.75
CA ARG A 259 -2.42 14.22 8.72
C ARG A 259 -1.04 14.50 9.33
N ASN A 260 -0.97 15.22 10.45
CA ASN A 260 0.29 15.53 11.12
C ASN A 260 1.03 14.26 11.57
N TYR A 261 0.29 13.24 12.01
CA TYR A 261 0.85 11.94 12.34
C TYR A 261 1.53 11.28 11.12
N PHE A 262 0.85 11.20 9.97
CA PHE A 262 1.42 10.57 8.77
C PHE A 262 2.57 11.40 8.16
N GLU A 263 2.47 12.73 8.19
CA GLU A 263 3.55 13.63 7.74
C GLU A 263 4.81 13.42 8.59
N GLN A 264 4.67 13.41 9.93
CA GLN A 264 5.78 13.11 10.84
C GLN A 264 6.31 11.68 10.70
N TYR A 265 5.44 10.72 10.41
CA TYR A 265 5.86 9.34 10.18
C TYR A 265 6.71 9.22 8.91
N ALA A 266 6.32 9.89 7.83
CA ALA A 266 7.09 9.95 6.58
C ALA A 266 8.45 10.60 6.81
N ILE A 267 8.50 11.73 7.54
CA ILE A 267 9.75 12.42 7.90
C ILE A 267 10.67 11.48 8.69
N LYS A 268 10.18 10.86 9.77
CA LYS A 268 10.98 9.94 10.58
C LYS A 268 11.48 8.72 9.81
N CYS A 269 10.70 8.24 8.83
CA CYS A 269 11.14 7.16 7.96
C CYS A 269 12.27 7.62 7.03
N LEU A 270 12.15 8.83 6.47
CA LEU A 270 13.17 9.42 5.62
C LEU A 270 14.45 9.71 6.39
N ASP A 271 14.35 10.31 7.59
CA ASP A 271 15.50 10.61 8.45
C ASP A 271 16.30 9.33 8.77
N LYS A 272 15.61 8.23 9.09
CA LYS A 272 16.27 6.93 9.32
C LYS A 272 16.93 6.36 8.07
N CYS A 273 16.36 6.60 6.89
CA CYS A 273 16.97 6.19 5.63
C CYS A 273 18.20 7.05 5.32
N ASP A 274 18.14 8.36 5.60
CA ASP A 274 19.23 9.31 5.40
C ASP A 274 20.40 9.03 6.34
N ASP A 275 20.11 8.76 7.62
CA ASP A 275 21.09 8.32 8.63
C ASP A 275 21.83 7.04 8.23
N TYR A 276 21.16 6.14 7.49
CA TYR A 276 21.76 4.91 6.99
C TYR A 276 22.59 5.13 5.73
N ASP A 277 22.01 5.79 4.72
CA ASP A 277 22.65 6.09 3.45
C ASP A 277 21.90 7.21 2.70
N ALA A 278 22.45 8.42 2.73
CA ALA A 278 21.88 9.60 2.08
C ALA A 278 21.67 9.44 0.55
N ALA A 279 22.56 8.71 -0.14
CA ALA A 279 22.43 8.50 -1.58
C ALA A 279 21.23 7.59 -1.89
N LYS A 280 21.04 6.52 -1.10
CA LYS A 280 19.86 5.65 -1.22
C LYS A 280 18.58 6.32 -0.77
N ALA A 281 18.63 7.18 0.25
CA ALA A 281 17.48 7.98 0.66
C ALA A 281 16.99 8.88 -0.49
N CYS A 282 17.91 9.55 -1.19
CA CYS A 282 17.61 10.30 -2.40
C CYS A 282 17.00 9.41 -3.50
N GLU A 283 17.58 8.23 -3.74
CA GLU A 283 17.06 7.27 -4.73
C GLU A 283 15.63 6.84 -4.40
N ILE A 284 15.32 6.53 -3.13
CA ILE A 284 13.97 6.14 -2.68
C ILE A 284 12.96 7.25 -2.93
N ILE A 285 13.33 8.52 -2.72
CA ILE A 285 12.45 9.68 -2.97
C ILE A 285 12.11 9.81 -4.47
N LEU A 286 13.11 9.57 -5.33
CA LEU A 286 13.00 9.71 -6.78
C LEU A 286 12.43 8.47 -7.46
N ARG A 287 12.45 7.32 -6.78
CA ARG A 287 11.97 6.04 -7.32
C ARG A 287 10.47 6.09 -7.60
N GLN A 288 10.09 5.65 -8.80
CA GLN A 288 8.70 5.41 -9.15
C GLN A 288 8.17 4.16 -8.44
N ASN A 289 7.04 4.31 -7.75
CA ASN A 289 6.44 3.21 -7.02
C ASN A 289 5.33 2.56 -7.84
N GLU A 290 5.63 1.39 -8.43
CA GLU A 290 4.66 0.60 -9.20
C GLU A 290 3.37 0.29 -8.43
N LEU A 291 3.45 0.15 -7.10
CA LEU A 291 2.26 -0.16 -6.28
C LEU A 291 1.26 1.00 -6.28
N TYR A 292 1.70 2.25 -6.41
CA TYR A 292 0.81 3.42 -6.35
C TYR A 292 0.64 4.10 -7.71
N GLY A 293 0.72 3.33 -8.81
CA GLY A 293 0.55 3.87 -10.17
C GLY A 293 1.77 4.64 -10.67
N CYS A 294 2.98 4.13 -10.39
CA CYS A 294 4.29 4.69 -10.76
C CYS A 294 4.55 6.12 -10.28
N VAL A 295 3.89 6.51 -9.20
CA VAL A 295 4.06 7.81 -8.58
C VAL A 295 5.38 7.89 -7.81
N THR A 296 6.06 9.04 -7.86
CA THR A 296 7.26 9.31 -7.03
C THR A 296 6.89 9.98 -5.70
N CYS A 297 7.65 9.71 -4.65
CA CYS A 297 7.41 10.34 -3.33
C CYS A 297 7.53 11.86 -3.40
N LEU A 298 8.47 12.38 -4.21
CA LEU A 298 8.67 13.81 -4.39
C LEU A 298 7.46 14.50 -5.04
N GLN A 299 6.88 13.89 -6.09
CA GLN A 299 5.67 14.42 -6.73
C GLN A 299 4.49 14.50 -5.75
N VAL A 300 4.27 13.43 -4.96
CA VAL A 300 3.19 13.42 -3.95
C VAL A 300 3.39 14.51 -2.91
N ALA A 301 4.60 14.61 -2.35
CA ALA A 301 4.91 15.60 -1.32
C ALA A 301 4.81 17.04 -1.84
N SER A 302 5.25 17.28 -3.08
CA SER A 302 5.15 18.58 -3.75
C SER A 302 3.69 19.00 -3.94
N ASP A 303 2.86 18.11 -4.47
CA ASP A 303 1.46 18.42 -4.75
C ASP A 303 0.60 18.46 -3.46
N ALA A 304 0.95 17.67 -2.45
CA ALA A 304 0.38 17.79 -1.11
C ALA A 304 0.83 19.06 -0.38
N ASN A 305 1.87 19.77 -0.85
CA ASN A 305 2.50 20.92 -0.18
C ASN A 305 3.00 20.55 1.25
N ASP A 306 3.68 19.40 1.37
CA ASP A 306 4.32 18.91 2.60
C ASP A 306 5.65 19.62 2.85
N LYS A 307 5.57 20.88 3.28
CA LYS A 307 6.76 21.75 3.47
C LYS A 307 7.81 21.16 4.41
N LEU A 308 7.37 20.50 5.49
CA LEU A 308 8.27 19.90 6.48
C LEU A 308 9.03 18.70 5.91
N PHE A 309 8.39 17.94 5.03
CA PHE A 309 9.02 16.83 4.31
C PHE A 309 9.98 17.32 3.23
N LEU A 310 9.59 18.35 2.47
CA LEU A 310 10.44 18.93 1.42
C LEU A 310 11.66 19.66 1.98
N SER A 311 11.59 20.15 3.22
CA SER A 311 12.74 20.77 3.90
C SER A 311 13.77 19.77 4.44
N GLN A 312 13.50 18.46 4.37
CA GLN A 312 14.46 17.46 4.84
C GLN A 312 15.74 17.43 3.98
N PRO A 313 16.92 17.14 4.56
CA PRO A 313 18.19 17.12 3.83
C PRO A 313 18.15 16.22 2.59
N ALA A 314 17.63 15.01 2.71
CA ALA A 314 17.48 14.07 1.59
C ALA A 314 16.58 14.61 0.47
N SER A 315 15.48 15.28 0.81
CA SER A 315 14.57 15.92 -0.16
C SER A 315 15.25 17.07 -0.90
N VAL A 316 15.97 17.93 -0.17
CA VAL A 316 16.73 19.05 -0.75
C VAL A 316 17.85 18.52 -1.65
N GLN A 317 18.56 17.48 -1.23
CA GLN A 317 19.59 16.84 -2.03
C GLN A 317 19.01 16.20 -3.29
N ALA A 318 17.85 15.54 -3.21
CA ALA A 318 17.16 14.99 -4.38
C ALA A 318 16.76 16.09 -5.37
N ILE A 319 16.20 17.22 -4.90
CA ILE A 319 15.86 18.37 -5.74
C ILE A 319 17.11 18.99 -6.36
N ASN A 320 18.19 19.14 -5.60
CA ASN A 320 19.48 19.63 -6.13
C ASN A 320 20.04 18.68 -7.20
N ASN A 321 19.94 17.37 -7.01
CA ASN A 321 20.35 16.39 -8.00
C ASN A 321 19.51 16.50 -9.28
N ILE A 322 18.20 16.75 -9.19
CA ILE A 322 17.36 17.03 -10.36
C ILE A 322 17.79 18.33 -11.04
N TRP A 323 18.02 19.39 -10.26
CA TRP A 323 18.36 20.73 -10.77
C TRP A 323 19.69 20.75 -11.52
N TYR A 324 20.76 20.21 -10.91
CA TYR A 324 22.09 20.20 -11.50
C TYR A 324 22.27 19.03 -12.50
N ASN A 325 21.49 17.96 -12.36
CA ASN A 325 21.55 16.77 -13.20
C ASN A 325 23.00 16.24 -13.33
N LYS A 326 23.61 16.32 -14.52
CA LYS A 326 25.01 15.90 -14.75
C LYS A 326 26.06 16.93 -14.35
N LEU A 327 25.65 18.11 -13.91
CA LEU A 327 26.55 19.21 -13.52
C LEU A 327 26.92 19.09 -12.04
N HIS A 328 28.16 19.45 -11.71
CA HIS A 328 28.59 19.52 -10.32
C HIS A 328 28.05 20.81 -9.67
N PRO A 329 27.47 20.76 -8.44
CA PRO A 329 26.88 21.92 -7.77
C PRO A 329 27.91 22.98 -7.35
N GLU A 330 29.19 22.63 -7.17
CA GLU A 330 30.25 23.56 -6.76
C GLU A 330 30.89 24.34 -7.95
N GLN A 331 30.08 24.85 -8.86
CA GLN A 331 30.57 25.71 -9.93
C GLN A 331 30.17 27.16 -9.67
N ASN A 332 31.17 28.04 -9.54
CA ASN A 332 30.92 29.47 -9.37
C ASN A 332 30.10 30.01 -10.55
N ASN A 333 29.03 30.77 -10.27
CA ASN A 333 28.06 31.25 -11.28
C ASN A 333 28.69 31.90 -12.52
N TYR A 334 29.82 32.59 -12.36
CA TYR A 334 30.54 33.21 -13.47
C TYR A 334 31.12 32.19 -14.46
N ARG A 335 31.52 30.99 -14.00
CA ARG A 335 32.09 29.94 -14.85
C ARG A 335 31.04 29.35 -15.79
N HIS A 336 29.80 29.18 -15.32
CA HIS A 336 28.68 28.80 -16.18
C HIS A 336 28.35 29.86 -17.23
N LEU A 337 28.39 31.14 -16.83
CA LEU A 337 28.13 32.26 -17.75
C LEU A 337 29.20 32.32 -18.85
N PHE A 338 30.48 32.15 -18.49
CA PHE A 338 31.57 32.05 -19.46
C PHE A 338 31.46 30.79 -20.32
N ALA A 339 31.10 29.64 -19.75
CA ALA A 339 30.88 28.41 -20.53
C ALA A 339 29.74 28.56 -21.54
N LEU A 340 28.65 29.25 -21.20
CA LEU A 340 27.55 29.56 -22.12
C LEU A 340 27.99 30.50 -23.24
N LEU A 341 28.66 31.61 -22.89
CA LEU A 341 29.15 32.59 -23.86
C LEU A 341 30.17 31.99 -24.82
N PHE A 342 31.20 31.30 -24.30
CA PHE A 342 32.20 30.63 -25.12
C PHE A 342 31.65 29.39 -25.84
N GLY A 343 30.66 28.69 -25.27
CA GLY A 343 29.97 27.57 -25.92
C GLY A 343 29.24 28.01 -27.19
N ILE A 344 28.54 29.15 -27.14
CA ILE A 344 27.85 29.72 -28.31
C ILE A 344 28.85 30.20 -29.36
N ILE A 345 29.94 30.87 -28.94
CA ILE A 345 30.95 31.41 -29.85
C ILE A 345 31.80 30.30 -30.50
N SER A 346 32.07 29.21 -29.78
CA SER A 346 32.96 28.13 -30.24
C SER A 346 32.25 26.88 -30.77
N LEU A 347 30.92 26.94 -31.00
CA LEU A 347 30.09 25.78 -31.36
C LEU A 347 30.34 24.57 -30.41
N GLY A 348 30.52 24.84 -29.12
CA GLY A 348 30.68 23.81 -28.09
C GLY A 348 32.08 23.18 -27.96
N PHE A 349 33.08 23.60 -28.74
CA PHE A 349 34.43 23.01 -28.68
C PHE A 349 35.10 23.16 -27.30
N PHE A 350 34.89 24.29 -26.63
CA PHE A 350 35.48 24.55 -25.30
C PHE A 350 34.58 24.18 -24.12
N ALA A 351 33.37 23.65 -24.35
CA ALA A 351 32.44 23.28 -23.29
C ALA A 351 33.02 22.31 -22.23
N PRO A 352 33.79 21.25 -22.58
CA PRO A 352 34.31 20.31 -21.58
C PRO A 352 35.45 20.85 -20.71
N ALA A 353 36.10 21.96 -21.09
CA ALA A 353 37.14 22.59 -20.27
C ALA A 353 36.56 23.44 -19.13
N PHE A 354 35.39 24.04 -19.38
CA PHE A 354 34.76 24.95 -18.42
C PHE A 354 33.69 24.27 -17.57
N VAL A 355 33.07 23.18 -18.04
CA VAL A 355 32.04 22.45 -17.32
C VAL A 355 32.63 21.17 -16.70
N HIS A 356 32.73 21.14 -15.38
CA HIS A 356 33.01 19.90 -14.65
C HIS A 356 31.74 19.05 -14.54
N TYR A 357 31.75 17.90 -15.18
CA TYR A 357 30.66 16.93 -15.11
C TYR A 357 30.85 16.02 -13.90
N ARG A 358 29.75 15.63 -13.27
CA ARG A 358 29.75 14.65 -12.18
C ARG A 358 30.06 13.26 -12.75
N GLU A 359 30.97 12.49 -12.13
CA GLU A 359 31.24 11.11 -12.54
C GLU A 359 29.98 10.24 -12.36
N SER A 360 29.63 9.47 -13.40
CA SER A 360 28.37 8.72 -13.53
C SER A 360 28.18 7.56 -12.54
N LYS A 361 29.06 7.39 -11.56
CA LYS A 361 29.05 6.25 -10.62
C LYS A 361 28.17 6.46 -9.39
N GLU A 362 27.75 7.69 -9.09
CA GLU A 362 27.14 7.95 -7.78
C GLU A 362 25.62 7.91 -7.74
N VAL A 363 24.91 8.11 -8.85
CA VAL A 363 23.47 7.94 -8.85
C VAL A 363 23.00 7.55 -10.25
N SER A 364 22.42 6.36 -10.38
CA SER A 364 21.75 5.84 -11.59
C SER A 364 20.44 6.61 -11.87
N ILE A 365 20.51 7.93 -11.99
CA ILE A 365 19.37 8.83 -12.22
C ILE A 365 18.92 8.76 -13.69
N GLU A 366 19.80 8.33 -14.60
CA GLU A 366 19.54 8.31 -16.05
C GLU A 366 18.29 7.51 -16.44
N TYR A 367 17.88 6.52 -15.63
CA TYR A 367 16.69 5.71 -15.90
C TYR A 367 15.43 6.16 -15.14
N LEU A 368 15.54 7.08 -14.17
CA LEU A 368 14.42 7.47 -13.29
C LEU A 368 13.74 8.79 -13.68
N ILE A 369 14.42 9.69 -14.40
CA ILE A 369 13.88 11.00 -14.81
C ILE A 369 13.20 10.95 -16.18
N LEU A 370 13.37 9.89 -16.97
CA LEU A 370 12.87 9.83 -18.36
C LEU A 370 11.35 9.65 -18.51
N ILE A 371 10.58 9.57 -17.42
CA ILE A 371 9.12 9.53 -17.48
C ILE A 371 8.54 10.60 -16.54
N GLN A 372 8.14 11.71 -17.16
CA GLN A 372 7.22 12.76 -16.69
C GLN A 372 7.72 13.75 -15.62
N PHE A 373 8.32 14.84 -16.11
CA PHE A 373 7.88 16.19 -15.76
C PHE A 373 7.00 16.75 -16.89
#